data_AF-A0A7J3DMP8-F1
#
_entry.id   AF-A0A7J3DMP8-F1
#
_cell.length_a   1.000
_cell.length_b   1.000
_cell.length_c   1.000
_cell.angle_alpha   90.00
_cell.angle_beta   90.00
_cell.angle_gamma   90.00
#
_symmetry.space_group_name_H-M   'P 1'
#
loop_
_entity.id
_entity.type
_entity.pdbx_description
1 polymer ?
#
loop_
_entity_poly.entity_id
_entity_poly.type
_entity_poly.pdbx_seq_one_letter_code
_entity_poly.pdbx_strand_id
1 'polypeptide(L)'
;MQQFTAIQKILFAIALVFLYFAYSGGFTGLSFLFAFAASIFAIAFIERKKGVNFKHSLYNVLGFFEKLGVPLALCVFISTSVIFVFLLFGTTVENVSKVPYMHRAVFLMILTAPFFEETLFRGIILNYSKKILEKLMVSRAELFALLFSSALFGFAHTYGLVNSVADIGLILATFSIGIILGRQFLKEGLISAIWLHGIYNLIVFLVNYAAFWVNL
;
A
#
# COMPACT_ATOMS: atom_id res chain seq x y z
N MET A 1 23.67 27.22 4.03
CA MET A 1 22.26 26.91 4.37
C MET A 1 22.15 25.44 4.71
N GLN A 2 21.43 25.07 5.77
CA GLN A 2 21.28 23.67 6.18
C GLN A 2 20.34 22.89 5.24
N GLN A 3 20.79 21.72 4.78
CA GLN A 3 19.96 20.74 4.09
C GLN A 3 18.92 20.16 5.06
N PHE A 4 17.80 19.64 4.53
CA PHE A 4 16.85 18.92 5.37
C PHE A 4 17.51 17.65 5.94
N THR A 5 17.27 17.39 7.22
CA THR A 5 17.63 16.11 7.82
C THR A 5 16.74 14.99 7.27
N ALA A 6 17.19 13.74 7.37
CA ALA A 6 16.42 12.56 6.95
C ALA A 6 15.01 12.52 7.57
N ILE A 7 14.92 12.84 8.88
CA ILE A 7 13.65 12.87 9.61
C ILE A 7 12.72 13.96 9.07
N GLN A 8 13.25 15.15 8.77
CA GLN A 8 12.46 16.23 8.19
C GLN A 8 11.92 15.87 6.80
N LYS A 9 12.70 15.16 5.97
CA LYS A 9 12.24 14.66 4.66
C LYS A 9 11.09 13.67 4.79
N ILE A 10 11.18 12.73 5.75
CA ILE A 10 10.12 11.75 6.02
C ILE A 10 8.85 12.45 6.51
N LEU A 11 8.96 13.30 7.54
CA LEU A 11 7.80 13.98 8.12
C LEU A 11 7.11 14.89 7.08
N PHE A 12 7.89 15.55 6.23
CA PHE A 12 7.36 16.37 5.16
C PHE A 12 6.66 15.55 4.07
N ALA A 13 7.23 14.41 3.69
CA ALA A 13 6.60 13.49 2.73
C ALA A 13 5.27 12.93 3.26
N ILE A 14 5.27 12.49 4.52
CA ILE A 14 4.07 12.02 5.21
C ILE A 14 3.01 13.12 5.26
N ALA A 15 3.39 14.34 5.66
CA ALA A 15 2.47 15.46 5.74
C ALA A 15 1.84 15.82 4.38
N LEU A 16 2.63 15.81 3.30
CA LEU A 16 2.13 16.03 1.93
C LEU A 16 1.18 14.93 1.46
N VAL A 17 1.48 13.68 1.82
CA VAL A 17 0.62 12.53 1.56
C VAL A 17 -0.74 12.71 2.25
N PHE A 18 -0.75 13.04 3.54
CA PHE A 18 -2.00 13.32 4.28
C PHE A 18 -2.75 14.56 3.77
N LEU A 19 -2.04 15.63 3.39
CA LEU A 19 -2.65 16.83 2.83
C LEU A 19 -3.32 16.55 1.49
N TYR A 20 -2.68 15.74 0.64
CA TYR A 20 -3.27 15.30 -0.63
C TYR A 20 -4.53 14.46 -0.40
N PHE A 21 -4.56 13.60 0.61
CA PHE A 21 -5.77 12.85 0.96
C PHE A 21 -6.90 13.72 1.45
N ALA A 22 -6.59 14.71 2.29
CA ALA A 22 -7.57 15.68 2.74
C ALA A 22 -8.16 16.48 1.56
N TYR A 23 -7.34 16.78 0.55
CA TYR A 23 -7.76 17.53 -0.64
C TYR A 23 -8.53 16.70 -1.67
N SER A 24 -8.12 15.45 -1.91
CA SER A 24 -8.68 14.59 -2.96
C SER A 24 -9.99 13.90 -2.57
N GLY A 25 -10.45 14.04 -1.33
CA GLY A 25 -11.71 13.47 -0.85
C GLY A 25 -11.73 11.94 -0.78
N GLY A 26 -10.57 11.28 -0.90
CA GLY A 26 -10.48 9.82 -0.89
C GLY A 26 -9.04 9.31 -0.71
N PHE A 27 -8.87 8.35 0.19
CA PHE A 27 -7.60 7.64 0.38
C PHE A 27 -7.52 6.51 -0.63
N THR A 28 -6.99 6.81 -1.83
CA THR A 28 -6.43 6.06 -2.99
C THR A 28 -5.10 5.34 -2.81
N GLY A 29 -4.90 4.11 -3.32
CA GLY A 29 -3.55 3.55 -3.49
C GLY A 29 -2.83 4.40 -4.52
N LEU A 30 -3.59 4.85 -5.53
CA LEU A 30 -3.18 5.82 -6.53
C LEU A 30 -2.96 7.22 -5.92
N SER A 31 -3.87 7.72 -5.06
CA SER A 31 -3.63 9.00 -4.39
C SER A 31 -2.44 8.95 -3.44
N PHE A 32 -2.17 7.81 -2.79
CA PHE A 32 -0.98 7.62 -1.97
C PHE A 32 0.29 7.71 -2.83
N LEU A 33 0.32 7.01 -3.97
CA LEU A 33 1.47 7.02 -4.87
C LEU A 33 1.70 8.38 -5.50
N PHE A 34 0.64 9.06 -5.95
CA PHE A 34 0.75 10.41 -6.49
C PHE A 34 1.22 11.39 -5.43
N ALA A 35 0.68 11.32 -4.22
CA ALA A 35 1.10 12.20 -3.15
C ALA A 35 2.52 11.91 -2.68
N PHE A 36 2.92 10.64 -2.68
CA PHE A 36 4.27 10.22 -2.35
C PHE A 36 5.27 10.68 -3.42
N ALA A 37 4.98 10.45 -4.71
CA ALA A 37 5.80 10.95 -5.81
C ALA A 37 5.86 12.49 -5.80
N ALA A 38 4.73 13.17 -5.64
CA ALA A 38 4.67 14.62 -5.51
C ALA A 38 5.52 15.11 -4.33
N SER A 39 5.55 14.38 -3.23
CA SER A 39 6.39 14.72 -2.08
C SER A 39 7.89 14.58 -2.34
N ILE A 40 8.31 13.55 -3.10
CA ILE A 40 9.70 13.38 -3.56
C ILE A 40 10.12 14.59 -4.40
N PHE A 41 9.28 14.98 -5.38
CA PHE A 41 9.54 16.13 -6.23
C PHE A 41 9.51 17.46 -5.46
N ALA A 42 8.59 17.62 -4.51
CA ALA A 42 8.49 18.80 -3.66
C ALA A 42 9.76 18.96 -2.80
N ILE A 43 10.26 17.88 -2.19
CA ILE A 43 11.51 17.91 -1.41
C ILE A 43 12.68 18.31 -2.31
N ALA A 44 12.80 17.68 -3.50
CA ALA A 44 13.88 18.01 -4.44
C ALA A 44 13.80 19.47 -4.92
N PHE A 45 12.59 20.01 -5.11
CA PHE A 45 12.40 21.41 -5.51
C PHE A 45 12.74 22.40 -4.39
N ILE A 46 12.39 22.09 -3.13
CA ILE A 46 12.76 22.93 -1.98
C ILE A 46 14.28 22.94 -1.77
N GLU A 47 14.95 21.80 -1.91
CA GLU A 47 16.42 21.75 -1.84
C GLU A 47 17.07 22.53 -2.98
N ARG A 48 16.48 22.52 -4.18
CA ARG A 48 16.92 23.40 -5.28
C ARG A 48 16.85 24.87 -4.93
N LYS A 49 15.77 25.31 -4.28
CA LYS A 49 15.63 26.71 -3.80
C LYS A 49 16.68 27.07 -2.74
N LYS A 50 17.27 26.08 -2.05
CA LYS A 50 18.39 26.25 -1.11
C LYS A 50 19.77 26.18 -1.78
N GLY A 51 19.83 26.16 -3.12
CA GLY A 51 21.07 26.15 -3.89
C GLY A 51 21.64 24.76 -4.20
N VAL A 52 20.93 23.68 -3.88
CA VAL A 52 21.36 22.31 -4.23
C VAL A 52 20.99 22.02 -5.70
N ASN A 53 21.85 21.33 -6.45
CA ASN A 53 21.51 20.92 -7.82
C ASN A 53 20.28 19.97 -7.80
N PHE A 54 19.25 20.27 -8.61
CA PHE A 54 18.00 19.50 -8.61
C PHE A 54 18.18 18.01 -8.90
N LYS A 55 19.04 17.66 -9.87
CA LYS A 55 19.34 16.27 -10.22
C LYS A 55 19.99 15.57 -9.02
N HIS A 56 20.94 16.23 -8.36
CA HIS A 56 21.59 15.70 -7.17
C HIS A 56 20.62 15.54 -5.99
N SER A 57 19.72 16.51 -5.76
CA SER A 57 18.66 16.40 -4.75
C SER A 57 17.71 15.24 -5.03
N LEU A 58 17.26 15.08 -6.27
CA LEU A 58 16.39 13.98 -6.65
C LEU A 58 17.08 12.63 -6.41
N TYR A 59 18.33 12.46 -6.82
CA TYR A 59 19.09 11.24 -6.53
C TYR A 59 19.32 11.01 -5.04
N ASN A 60 19.56 12.05 -4.25
CA ASN A 60 19.71 11.92 -2.80
C ASN A 60 18.40 11.51 -2.13
N VAL A 61 17.26 12.03 -2.60
CA VAL A 61 15.94 11.64 -2.09
C VAL A 61 15.60 10.21 -2.51
N LEU A 62 15.83 9.85 -3.78
CA LEU A 62 15.59 8.50 -4.28
C LEU A 62 16.51 7.47 -3.61
N GLY A 63 17.81 7.75 -3.52
CA GLY A 63 18.79 6.91 -2.84
C GLY A 63 18.57 6.83 -1.33
N PHE A 64 17.92 7.83 -0.73
CA PHE A 64 17.44 7.74 0.65
C PHE A 64 16.30 6.74 0.80
N PHE A 65 15.32 6.75 -0.11
CA PHE A 65 14.25 5.74 -0.12
C PHE A 65 14.76 4.33 -0.44
N GLU A 66 15.75 4.22 -1.32
CA GLU A 66 16.45 2.97 -1.60
C GLU A 66 17.19 2.44 -0.36
N LYS A 67 17.88 3.31 0.40
CA LYS A 67 18.49 2.97 1.70
C LYS A 67 17.47 2.60 2.78
N LEU A 68 16.23 3.10 2.67
CA LEU A 68 15.11 2.67 3.51
C LEU A 68 14.54 1.31 3.08
N GLY A 69 15.09 0.68 2.04
CA GLY A 69 14.64 -0.61 1.54
C GLY A 69 13.36 -0.53 0.71
N VAL A 70 13.03 0.64 0.18
CA VAL A 70 11.94 0.83 -0.79
C VAL A 70 12.58 0.80 -2.18
N PRO A 71 12.50 -0.31 -2.94
CA PRO A 71 13.11 -0.36 -4.26
C PRO A 71 12.40 0.66 -5.16
N LEU A 72 13.16 1.51 -5.85
CA LEU A 72 12.60 2.42 -6.87
C LEU A 72 11.77 1.65 -7.91
N ALA A 73 12.19 0.42 -8.20
CA ALA A 73 11.45 -0.54 -9.03
C ALA A 73 10.06 -0.88 -8.45
N LEU A 74 9.89 -0.94 -7.13
CA LEU A 74 8.60 -1.17 -6.48
C LEU A 74 7.69 0.06 -6.65
N CYS A 75 8.19 1.28 -6.48
CA CYS A 75 7.39 2.49 -6.72
C CYS A 75 6.95 2.61 -8.19
N VAL A 76 7.84 2.32 -9.14
CA VAL A 76 7.52 2.32 -10.58
C VAL A 76 6.59 1.17 -10.95
N PHE A 77 6.80 -0.02 -10.39
CA PHE A 77 5.98 -1.21 -10.68
C PHE A 77 4.57 -1.11 -10.07
N ILE A 78 4.44 -0.57 -8.85
CA ILE A 78 3.13 -0.28 -8.23
C ILE A 78 2.40 0.78 -9.07
N SER A 79 3.06 1.86 -9.48
CA SER A 79 2.41 2.89 -10.30
C SER A 79 1.97 2.36 -11.66
N THR A 80 2.75 1.50 -12.34
CA THR A 80 2.31 0.83 -13.57
C THR A 80 1.21 -0.21 -13.36
N SER A 81 1.22 -0.95 -12.25
CA SER A 81 0.21 -1.97 -11.95
C SER A 81 -1.13 -1.35 -11.57
N VAL A 82 -1.11 -0.23 -10.85
CA VAL A 82 -2.31 0.55 -10.53
C VAL A 82 -2.87 1.22 -11.79
N ILE A 83 -2.03 1.72 -12.71
CA ILE A 83 -2.50 2.21 -14.03
C ILE A 83 -3.15 1.08 -14.83
N PHE A 84 -2.59 -0.13 -14.80
CA PHE A 84 -3.15 -1.31 -15.48
C PHE A 84 -4.49 -1.75 -14.87
N VAL A 85 -4.60 -1.71 -13.54
CA VAL A 85 -5.85 -1.92 -12.79
C VAL A 85 -6.86 -0.84 -13.17
N PHE A 86 -6.53 0.45 -13.20
CA PHE A 86 -7.49 1.49 -13.63
C PHE A 86 -7.93 1.40 -15.10
N LEU A 87 -7.05 0.97 -16.00
CA LEU A 87 -7.43 0.65 -17.38
C LEU A 87 -8.42 -0.52 -17.46
N LEU A 88 -8.45 -1.40 -16.45
CA LEU A 88 -9.43 -2.48 -16.32
C LEU A 88 -10.70 -2.03 -15.55
N PHE A 89 -10.58 -1.27 -14.46
CA PHE A 89 -11.67 -0.86 -13.55
C PHE A 89 -12.37 0.46 -13.90
N GLY A 90 -11.95 1.16 -14.95
CA GLY A 90 -12.82 2.14 -15.64
C GLY A 90 -14.11 1.49 -16.18
N THR A 91 -14.19 0.16 -16.16
CA THR A 91 -15.42 -0.61 -16.33
C THR A 91 -15.98 -0.98 -14.95
N THR A 92 -17.20 -0.53 -14.66
CA THR A 92 -17.96 -0.93 -13.46
C THR A 92 -18.08 -2.45 -13.34
N VAL A 93 -18.26 -3.00 -12.12
CA VAL A 93 -18.42 -4.46 -11.88
C VAL A 93 -19.50 -5.10 -12.79
N GLU A 94 -20.53 -4.34 -13.16
CA GLU A 94 -21.57 -4.75 -14.12
C GLU A 94 -21.08 -4.97 -15.56
N ASN A 95 -19.94 -4.38 -15.93
CA ASN A 95 -19.32 -4.55 -17.24
C ASN A 95 -18.23 -5.62 -17.23
N VAL A 96 -17.76 -6.04 -16.04
CA VAL A 96 -16.73 -7.09 -15.88
C VAL A 96 -17.25 -8.46 -16.33
N SER A 97 -18.51 -8.75 -16.10
CA SER A 97 -19.17 -10.00 -16.51
C SER A 97 -19.44 -10.11 -18.03
N LYS A 98 -19.35 -8.99 -18.77
CA LYS A 98 -19.68 -8.93 -20.21
C LYS A 98 -18.47 -9.01 -21.13
N VAL A 99 -17.25 -9.01 -20.59
CA VAL A 99 -16.02 -8.99 -21.38
C VAL A 99 -15.26 -10.31 -21.21
N PRO A 100 -15.22 -11.19 -22.25
CA PRO A 100 -14.65 -12.54 -22.14
C PRO A 100 -13.15 -12.59 -21.80
N TYR A 101 -12.45 -11.45 -21.87
CA TYR A 101 -11.03 -11.33 -21.51
C TYR A 101 -10.77 -10.90 -20.06
N MET A 102 -11.79 -10.48 -19.31
CA MET A 102 -11.58 -9.96 -17.94
C MET A 102 -11.24 -11.05 -16.93
N HIS A 103 -11.66 -12.30 -17.14
CA HIS A 103 -11.29 -13.40 -16.23
C HIS A 103 -9.76 -13.59 -16.14
N ARG A 104 -9.03 -13.43 -17.24
CA ARG A 104 -7.56 -13.52 -17.27
C ARG A 104 -6.91 -12.36 -16.52
N ALA A 105 -7.45 -11.16 -16.69
CA ALA A 105 -6.95 -9.96 -16.03
C ALA A 105 -7.21 -9.98 -14.51
N VAL A 106 -8.40 -10.43 -14.10
CA VAL A 106 -8.75 -10.61 -12.68
C VAL A 106 -7.87 -11.69 -12.04
N PHE A 107 -7.65 -12.81 -12.74
CA PHE A 107 -6.77 -13.87 -12.25
C PHE A 107 -5.32 -13.39 -12.08
N LEU A 108 -4.79 -12.62 -13.04
CA LEU A 108 -3.46 -12.01 -12.91
C LEU A 108 -3.40 -11.03 -11.74
N MET A 109 -4.45 -10.25 -11.50
CA MET A 109 -4.52 -9.32 -10.39
C MET A 109 -4.55 -10.04 -9.03
N ILE A 110 -5.30 -11.14 -8.92
CA ILE A 110 -5.35 -11.98 -7.70
C ILE A 110 -3.95 -12.47 -7.30
N LEU A 111 -3.06 -12.70 -8.27
CA LEU A 111 -1.69 -13.15 -8.02
C LEU A 111 -0.71 -12.00 -7.75
N THR A 112 -0.90 -10.86 -8.42
CA THR A 112 0.04 -9.74 -8.35
C THR A 112 -0.25 -8.78 -7.20
N ALA A 113 -1.53 -8.52 -6.87
CA ALA A 113 -1.90 -7.63 -5.76
C ALA A 113 -1.31 -8.07 -4.39
N PRO A 114 -1.38 -9.36 -4.00
CA PRO A 114 -0.75 -9.85 -2.77
C PRO A 114 0.74 -9.54 -2.67
N PHE A 115 1.47 -9.66 -3.78
CA PHE A 115 2.90 -9.36 -3.81
C PHE A 115 3.17 -7.93 -3.33
N PHE A 116 2.41 -6.97 -3.87
CA PHE A 116 2.57 -5.55 -3.54
C PHE A 116 2.10 -5.20 -2.14
N GLU A 117 0.92 -5.67 -1.79
CA GLU A 117 0.30 -5.38 -0.50
C GLU A 117 1.16 -5.96 0.63
N GLU A 118 1.63 -7.20 0.51
CA GLU A 118 2.52 -7.78 1.51
C GLU A 118 3.88 -7.08 1.55
N THR A 119 4.45 -6.71 0.40
CA THR A 119 5.73 -5.98 0.39
C THR A 119 5.59 -4.61 1.09
N LEU A 120 4.50 -3.89 0.84
CA LEU A 120 4.25 -2.60 1.46
C LEU A 120 3.93 -2.73 2.95
N PHE A 121 2.91 -3.50 3.30
CA PHE A 121 2.43 -3.56 4.68
C PHE A 121 3.38 -4.36 5.57
N ARG A 122 3.88 -5.51 5.12
CA ARG A 122 4.70 -6.40 5.97
C ARG A 122 6.18 -6.13 5.77
N GLY A 123 6.61 -6.04 4.52
CA GLY A 123 8.02 -5.77 4.18
C GLY A 123 8.50 -4.40 4.64
N ILE A 124 7.69 -3.35 4.45
CA ILE A 124 8.08 -1.96 4.76
C ILE A 124 7.44 -1.48 6.07
N ILE A 125 6.11 -1.36 6.13
CA ILE A 125 5.41 -0.69 7.25
C ILE A 125 5.65 -1.42 8.57
N LEU A 126 5.38 -2.73 8.65
CA LEU A 126 5.57 -3.51 9.87
C LEU A 126 7.02 -3.45 10.36
N ASN A 127 7.99 -3.75 9.48
CA ASN A 127 9.41 -3.73 9.82
C ASN A 127 9.87 -2.35 10.29
N TYR A 128 9.43 -1.27 9.63
CA TYR A 128 9.84 0.08 9.98
C TYR A 128 9.22 0.53 11.30
N SER A 129 7.92 0.28 11.51
CA SER A 129 7.24 0.55 12.77
C SER A 129 7.85 -0.24 13.92
N LYS A 130 8.19 -1.52 13.71
CA LYS A 130 8.90 -2.34 14.71
C LYS A 130 10.25 -1.71 15.08
N LYS A 131 11.08 -1.34 14.10
CA LYS A 131 12.37 -0.67 14.35
C LYS A 131 12.23 0.64 15.11
N ILE A 132 11.20 1.44 14.83
CA ILE A 132 10.94 2.68 15.59
C ILE A 132 10.55 2.36 17.04
N LEU A 133 9.61 1.44 17.23
CA LEU A 133 9.12 1.09 18.57
C LEU A 133 10.22 0.46 19.44
N GLU A 134 11.09 -0.36 18.85
CA GLU A 134 12.28 -0.91 19.51
C GLU A 134 13.25 0.19 19.95
N LYS A 135 13.52 1.19 19.09
CA LYS A 135 14.34 2.35 19.45
C LYS A 135 13.74 3.20 20.57
N LEU A 136 12.41 3.23 20.66
CA LEU A 136 11.68 3.90 21.74
C LEU A 136 11.54 3.04 23.00
N MET A 137 12.18 1.87 23.04
CA MET A 137 12.13 0.92 24.16
C MET A 137 10.71 0.48 24.55
N VAL A 138 9.80 0.44 23.56
CA VAL A 138 8.41 0.02 23.79
C VAL A 138 8.38 -1.50 24.02
N SER A 139 7.82 -1.91 25.17
CA SER A 139 7.59 -3.32 25.44
C SER A 139 6.61 -3.90 24.41
N ARG A 140 6.88 -5.13 23.93
CA ARG A 140 6.09 -5.77 22.87
C ARG A 140 6.01 -4.98 21.56
N ALA A 141 7.09 -4.26 21.19
CA ALA A 141 7.20 -3.50 19.93
C ALA A 141 6.69 -4.27 18.69
N GLU A 142 6.99 -5.57 18.60
CA GLU A 142 6.52 -6.42 17.50
C GLU A 142 4.99 -6.54 17.43
N LEU A 143 4.32 -6.76 18.56
CA LEU A 143 2.86 -6.86 18.61
C LEU A 143 2.22 -5.53 18.19
N PHE A 144 2.74 -4.41 18.69
CA PHE A 144 2.22 -3.09 18.31
C PHE A 144 2.45 -2.79 16.83
N ALA A 145 3.62 -3.12 16.29
CA ALA A 145 3.90 -2.96 14.86
C ALA A 145 2.96 -3.83 13.99
N LEU A 146 2.70 -5.06 14.42
CA LEU A 146 1.77 -5.98 13.77
C LEU A 146 0.34 -5.41 13.77
N LEU A 147 -0.16 -4.99 14.93
CA LEU A 147 -1.51 -4.42 15.05
C LEU A 147 -1.64 -3.13 14.23
N PHE A 148 -0.64 -2.27 14.28
CA PHE A 148 -0.61 -1.02 13.51
C PHE A 148 -0.63 -1.28 12.00
N SER A 149 0.25 -2.15 11.50
CA SER A 149 0.27 -2.53 10.08
C SER A 149 -1.06 -3.16 9.64
N SER A 150 -1.66 -4.00 10.48
CA SER A 150 -2.94 -4.67 10.17
C SER A 150 -4.10 -3.68 10.16
N ALA A 151 -4.09 -2.69 11.05
CA ALA A 151 -5.09 -1.61 11.07
C ALA A 151 -5.01 -0.80 9.79
N LEU A 152 -3.80 -0.37 9.38
CA LEU A 152 -3.61 0.35 8.12
C LEU A 152 -4.05 -0.49 6.91
N PHE A 153 -3.79 -1.81 6.93
CA PHE A 153 -4.26 -2.73 5.90
C PHE A 153 -5.79 -2.76 5.84
N GLY A 154 -6.48 -2.87 6.98
CA GLY A 154 -7.94 -2.80 7.07
C GLY A 154 -8.51 -1.49 6.55
N PHE A 155 -7.95 -0.34 6.97
CA PHE A 155 -8.38 0.98 6.49
C PHE A 155 -8.10 1.21 5.01
N ALA A 156 -7.03 0.63 4.46
CA ALA A 156 -6.75 0.74 3.03
C ALA A 156 -7.82 0.08 2.15
N HIS A 157 -8.68 -0.78 2.71
CA HIS A 157 -9.74 -1.49 1.99
C HIS A 157 -11.12 -0.82 2.11
N THR A 158 -11.22 0.38 2.69
CA THR A 158 -12.50 1.08 2.95
C THR A 158 -12.86 2.11 1.88
N TYR A 159 -12.35 1.96 0.66
CA TYR A 159 -12.53 2.92 -0.43
C TYR A 159 -13.97 3.41 -0.60
N GLY A 160 -14.23 4.69 -0.28
CA GLY A 160 -15.47 5.38 -0.63
C GLY A 160 -16.72 4.93 0.13
N LEU A 161 -16.56 4.12 1.18
CA LEU A 161 -17.67 3.45 1.87
C LEU A 161 -17.53 3.63 3.39
N VAL A 162 -17.73 4.86 3.88
CA VAL A 162 -17.71 5.14 5.34
C VAL A 162 -19.14 5.29 5.89
N ASN A 163 -20.14 4.86 5.12
CA ASN A 163 -21.53 5.20 5.40
C ASN A 163 -22.41 4.00 5.77
N SER A 164 -21.89 2.76 5.82
CA SER A 164 -22.69 1.57 6.12
C SER A 164 -22.08 0.66 7.20
N VAL A 165 -22.94 -0.07 7.90
CA VAL A 165 -22.54 -1.11 8.89
C VAL A 165 -21.75 -2.25 8.23
N ALA A 166 -22.01 -2.53 6.95
CA ALA A 166 -21.28 -3.53 6.18
C ALA A 166 -19.78 -3.17 6.04
N ASP A 167 -19.46 -1.87 6.02
CA ASP A 167 -18.09 -1.38 5.87
C ASP A 167 -17.26 -1.63 7.13
N ILE A 168 -17.88 -1.48 8.31
CA ILE A 168 -17.23 -1.84 9.58
C ILE A 168 -16.93 -3.34 9.63
N GLY A 169 -17.87 -4.17 9.17
CA GLY A 169 -17.66 -5.61 9.05
C GLY A 169 -16.47 -5.95 8.14
N LEU A 170 -16.36 -5.27 6.99
CA LEU A 170 -15.24 -5.44 6.07
C LEU A 170 -13.91 -4.99 6.69
N ILE A 171 -13.88 -3.87 7.40
CA ILE A 171 -12.66 -3.40 8.11
C ILE A 171 -12.19 -4.47 9.10
N LEU A 172 -13.09 -4.99 9.92
CA LEU A 172 -12.75 -5.96 10.96
C LEU A 172 -12.29 -7.30 10.35
N ALA A 173 -12.92 -7.73 9.26
CA ALA A 173 -12.51 -8.92 8.52
C ALA A 173 -11.09 -8.74 7.92
N THR A 174 -10.87 -7.63 7.21
CA THR A 174 -9.58 -7.32 6.57
C THR A 174 -8.48 -7.07 7.61
N PHE A 175 -8.80 -6.44 8.73
CA PHE A 175 -7.88 -6.31 9.87
C PHE A 175 -7.46 -7.67 10.43
N SER A 176 -8.41 -8.59 10.59
CA SER A 176 -8.15 -9.94 11.12
C SER A 176 -7.26 -10.75 10.17
N ILE A 177 -7.54 -10.71 8.86
CA ILE A 177 -6.64 -11.25 7.83
C ILE A 177 -5.28 -10.54 7.89
N GLY A 178 -5.30 -9.22 8.12
CA GLY A 178 -4.16 -8.38 8.39
C GLY A 178 -3.17 -8.99 9.38
N ILE A 179 -3.70 -9.36 10.54
CA ILE A 179 -2.97 -9.99 11.65
C ILE A 179 -2.43 -11.36 11.24
N ILE A 180 -3.24 -12.21 10.60
CA ILE A 180 -2.83 -13.56 10.19
C ILE A 180 -1.63 -13.49 9.25
N LEU A 181 -1.72 -12.66 8.22
CA LEU A 181 -0.64 -12.46 7.25
C LEU A 181 0.61 -11.85 7.89
N GLY A 182 0.44 -10.88 8.79
CA GLY A 182 1.56 -10.29 9.52
C GLY A 182 2.26 -11.30 10.45
N ARG A 183 1.52 -12.20 11.10
CA ARG A 183 2.12 -13.32 11.87
C ARG A 183 2.85 -14.31 10.98
N GLN A 184 2.27 -14.63 9.83
CA GLN A 184 2.91 -15.52 8.86
C GLN A 184 4.22 -14.92 8.34
N PHE A 185 4.22 -13.62 8.05
CA PHE A 185 5.43 -12.87 7.68
C PHE A 185 6.51 -12.95 8.78
N LEU A 186 6.15 -12.71 10.03
CA LEU A 186 7.10 -12.76 11.15
C LEU A 186 7.69 -14.15 11.38
N LYS A 187 6.92 -15.21 11.08
CA LYS A 187 7.34 -16.60 11.29
C LYS A 187 8.13 -17.18 10.11
N GLU A 188 7.70 -16.92 8.88
CA GLU A 188 8.17 -17.62 7.68
C GLU A 188 8.64 -16.68 6.56
N GLY A 189 8.54 -15.37 6.77
CA GLY A 189 9.01 -14.35 5.83
C GLY A 189 8.00 -13.93 4.78
N LEU A 190 8.44 -13.00 3.91
CA LEU A 190 7.59 -12.29 2.95
C LEU A 190 6.93 -13.21 1.93
N ILE A 191 7.68 -14.15 1.37
CA ILE A 191 7.17 -15.05 0.32
C ILE A 191 6.00 -15.90 0.84
N SER A 192 6.10 -16.39 2.08
CA SER A 192 5.03 -17.18 2.71
C SER A 192 3.76 -16.35 2.92
N ALA A 193 3.89 -15.09 3.34
CA ALA A 193 2.75 -14.17 3.47
C ALA A 193 2.11 -13.85 2.10
N ILE A 194 2.91 -13.64 1.05
CA ILE A 194 2.41 -13.39 -0.31
C ILE A 194 1.59 -14.56 -0.82
N TRP A 195 2.08 -15.79 -0.66
CA TRP A 195 1.36 -16.99 -1.07
C TRP A 195 0.06 -17.17 -0.29
N LEU A 196 0.10 -17.01 1.04
CA LEU A 196 -1.09 -17.13 1.88
C LEU A 196 -2.17 -16.11 1.48
N HIS A 197 -1.75 -14.87 1.21
CA HIS A 197 -2.66 -13.82 0.75
C HIS A 197 -3.21 -14.12 -0.66
N GLY A 198 -2.38 -14.56 -1.59
CA GLY A 198 -2.85 -14.97 -2.92
C GLY A 198 -3.86 -16.12 -2.89
N ILE A 199 -3.63 -17.12 -2.04
CA ILE A 199 -4.58 -18.23 -1.82
C ILE A 199 -5.89 -17.71 -1.24
N TYR A 200 -5.83 -16.82 -0.24
CA TYR A 200 -7.02 -16.19 0.33
C TYR A 200 -7.84 -15.46 -0.74
N ASN A 201 -7.19 -14.61 -1.55
CA ASN A 201 -7.86 -13.87 -2.63
C ASN A 201 -8.47 -14.81 -3.67
N LEU A 202 -7.79 -15.90 -4.02
CA LEU A 202 -8.31 -16.91 -4.94
C LEU A 202 -9.56 -17.60 -4.37
N ILE A 203 -9.55 -17.99 -3.09
CA ILE A 203 -10.71 -18.61 -2.44
C ILE A 203 -11.89 -17.65 -2.42
N VAL A 204 -11.68 -16.41 -1.98
CA VAL A 204 -12.73 -15.38 -1.95
C VAL A 204 -13.30 -15.15 -3.35
N PHE A 205 -12.45 -15.07 -4.37
CA PHE A 205 -12.89 -14.95 -5.76
C PHE A 205 -13.73 -16.14 -6.20
N LEU A 206 -13.28 -17.37 -5.98
CA LEU A 206 -13.99 -18.59 -6.39
C LEU A 206 -15.34 -18.73 -5.69
N VAL A 207 -15.43 -18.42 -4.40
CA VAL A 207 -16.69 -18.46 -3.63
C VAL A 207 -17.68 -17.45 -4.19
N ASN A 208 -17.26 -16.21 -4.42
CA ASN A 208 -18.13 -15.17 -5.00
C ASN A 208 -18.54 -15.50 -6.43
N TYR A 209 -17.61 -16.05 -7.23
CA TYR A 209 -17.88 -16.49 -8.59
C TYR A 209 -18.92 -17.61 -8.62
N ALA A 210 -18.78 -18.64 -7.77
CA ALA A 210 -19.75 -19.72 -7.68
C ALA A 210 -21.13 -19.23 -7.22
N ALA A 211 -21.18 -18.34 -6.22
CA ALA A 211 -22.44 -17.77 -5.72
C ALA A 211 -23.19 -16.98 -6.80
N PHE A 212 -22.47 -16.27 -7.68
CA PHE A 212 -23.09 -15.57 -8.81
C PHE A 212 -23.79 -16.54 -9.77
N TRP A 213 -23.15 -17.66 -10.13
CA TRP A 213 -23.72 -18.64 -11.06
C TRP A 213 -24.89 -19.45 -10.49
N VAL A 214 -24.95 -19.64 -9.17
CA VAL A 214 -26.07 -20.33 -8.52
C VAL A 214 -27.33 -19.45 -8.47
N ASN A 215 -27.17 -18.13 -8.51
CA ASN A 215 -28.28 -17.17 -8.44
C ASN A 215 -28.76 -16.66 -9.81
N LEU A 216 -28.22 -17.20 -10.92
CA LEU A 216 -28.66 -16.96 -12.30
C LEU A 216 -29.53 -18.12 -12.79
#